data_AF-A0A836UPL9-F1
#
_entry.id   AF-A0A836UPL9-F1
#
_cell.length_a   1.000
_cell.length_b   1.000
_cell.length_c   1.000
_cell.angle_alpha   90.00
_cell.angle_beta   90.00
_cell.angle_gamma   90.00
#
_symmetry.space_group_name_H-M   'P 1'
#
loop_
_entity.id
_entity.type
_entity.pdbx_description
1 polymer ?
#
loop_
_entity_poly.entity_id
_entity_poly.type
_entity_poly.pdbx_seq_one_letter_code
_entity_poly.pdbx_strand_id
1 'polypeptide(L)'
;MCRGISQGSERDSGRRIRAGYGEKTAHAQGNRLLRNAKVYEQIREALTQRVQASKLSAQDVLDDLLAVGCSDIGRYVDIDPRGNILINLSAVQEGDLRAVQEISQAEATDKGTRTGKRTRIKLYNKVDALGKLLTYLEQAGLLYPKET
;
A
#
# COMPACT_ATOMS: atom_id res chain seq x y z
N MET A 1 21.63 -14.41 -20.38
CA MET A 1 20.25 -13.86 -20.30
C MET A 1 19.33 -15.08 -20.29
N CYS A 2 18.58 -15.42 -19.24
CA CYS A 2 17.43 -14.68 -18.73
C CYS A 2 17.22 -15.00 -17.23
N ARG A 3 16.84 -13.98 -16.45
CA ARG A 3 16.55 -14.07 -15.01
C ARG A 3 15.08 -14.47 -14.80
N GLY A 4 14.88 -15.49 -13.96
CA GLY A 4 13.94 -15.49 -12.82
C GLY A 4 12.46 -15.18 -13.06
N ILE A 5 11.66 -16.23 -13.28
CA ILE A 5 10.23 -16.27 -12.92
C ILE A 5 10.10 -17.37 -11.85
N SER A 6 10.46 -17.10 -10.59
CA SER A 6 10.48 -18.16 -9.55
C SER A 6 9.89 -17.77 -8.20
N GLN A 7 9.06 -16.72 -8.11
CA GLN A 7 8.45 -16.33 -6.83
C GLN A 7 6.96 -16.69 -6.69
N GLY A 8 6.36 -17.33 -7.70
CA GLY A 8 4.95 -17.76 -7.67
C GLY A 8 4.70 -19.16 -7.11
N SER A 9 5.67 -20.09 -7.19
CA SER A 9 5.43 -21.52 -6.89
C SER A 9 5.46 -21.86 -5.39
N GLU A 10 6.17 -21.10 -4.56
CA GLU A 10 6.36 -21.43 -3.14
C GLU A 10 5.09 -21.18 -2.30
N ARG A 11 4.32 -20.12 -2.61
CA ARG A 11 3.07 -19.82 -1.87
C ARG A 11 1.96 -20.82 -2.17
N ASP A 12 1.90 -21.31 -3.39
CA ASP A 12 0.90 -22.28 -3.84
C ASP A 12 1.17 -23.67 -3.26
N SER A 13 2.43 -24.06 -3.14
CA SER A 13 2.86 -25.36 -2.60
C SER A 13 2.34 -25.63 -1.18
N GLY A 14 2.36 -24.61 -0.31
CA GLY A 14 1.84 -24.74 1.06
C GLY A 14 0.31 -24.78 1.17
N ARG A 15 -0.43 -24.34 0.13
CA ARG A 15 -1.90 -24.45 0.06
C ARG A 15 -2.32 -25.83 -0.46
N ARG A 16 -1.54 -26.39 -1.37
CA ARG A 16 -1.72 -27.71 -2.01
C ARG A 16 -1.67 -28.87 -1.01
N ILE A 17 -0.64 -28.88 -0.16
CA ILE A 17 -0.43 -29.95 0.83
C ILE A 17 -1.51 -29.92 1.92
N ARG A 18 -1.91 -28.72 2.38
CA ARG A 18 -2.95 -28.57 3.43
C ARG A 18 -4.35 -28.98 2.97
N ALA A 19 -4.64 -28.88 1.68
CA ALA A 19 -5.94 -29.25 1.11
C ALA A 19 -5.97 -30.69 0.54
N GLY A 20 -4.86 -31.44 0.62
CA GLY A 20 -4.79 -32.83 0.16
C GLY A 20 -4.78 -33.03 -1.35
N TYR A 21 -4.55 -31.97 -2.15
CA TYR A 21 -4.53 -32.08 -3.61
C TYR A 21 -3.13 -32.42 -4.16
N GLY A 22 -3.10 -33.34 -5.12
CA GLY A 22 -1.87 -33.70 -5.84
C GLY A 22 -1.27 -32.52 -6.60
N GLU A 23 0.07 -32.48 -6.67
CA GLU A 23 0.85 -31.39 -7.26
C GLU A 23 0.39 -30.97 -8.67
N LYS A 24 0.12 -31.97 -9.51
CA LYS A 24 -0.20 -31.76 -10.92
C LYS A 24 -1.64 -31.30 -11.16
N THR A 25 -2.55 -31.50 -10.21
CA THR A 25 -3.99 -31.24 -10.40
C THR A 25 -4.50 -30.06 -9.59
N ALA A 26 -3.75 -29.59 -8.58
CA ALA A 26 -4.23 -28.57 -7.67
C ALA A 26 -4.57 -27.22 -8.33
N HIS A 27 -3.85 -26.81 -9.37
CA HIS A 27 -4.18 -25.57 -10.09
C HIS A 27 -5.54 -25.67 -10.81
N ALA A 28 -5.81 -26.81 -11.45
CA ALA A 28 -7.09 -27.07 -12.10
C ALA A 28 -8.23 -27.18 -11.08
N GLN A 29 -7.98 -27.84 -9.94
CA GLN A 29 -8.97 -27.97 -8.86
C GLN A 29 -9.25 -26.62 -8.18
N GLY A 30 -8.22 -25.81 -7.93
CA GLY A 30 -8.36 -24.47 -7.37
C GLY A 30 -9.22 -23.56 -8.24
N ASN A 31 -8.97 -23.52 -9.55
CA ASN A 31 -9.78 -22.74 -10.48
C ASN A 31 -11.24 -23.23 -10.53
N ARG A 32 -11.45 -24.56 -10.51
CA ARG A 32 -12.80 -25.16 -10.46
C ARG A 32 -13.54 -24.81 -9.16
N LEU A 33 -12.87 -24.83 -8.03
CA LEU A 33 -13.43 -24.45 -6.73
C LEU A 33 -13.80 -22.97 -6.68
N LEU A 34 -12.96 -22.09 -7.21
CA LEU A 34 -13.26 -20.64 -7.25
C LEU A 34 -14.44 -20.30 -8.16
N ARG A 35 -14.75 -21.12 -9.17
CA ARG A 35 -15.94 -20.99 -10.02
C ARG A 35 -17.21 -21.57 -9.38
N ASN A 36 -17.09 -22.36 -8.31
CA ASN A 36 -18.23 -22.91 -7.61
C ASN A 36 -18.87 -21.83 -6.73
N ALA A 37 -20.12 -21.46 -7.03
CA ALA A 37 -20.83 -20.40 -6.32
C ALA A 37 -20.85 -20.58 -4.79
N LYS A 38 -21.04 -21.82 -4.28
CA LYS A 38 -21.07 -22.06 -2.83
C LYS A 38 -19.72 -21.80 -2.17
N VAL A 39 -18.63 -22.22 -2.82
CA VAL A 39 -17.27 -22.00 -2.30
C VAL A 39 -16.91 -20.52 -2.37
N TYR A 40 -17.29 -19.85 -3.45
CA TYR A 40 -17.09 -18.41 -3.61
C TYR A 40 -17.82 -17.61 -2.51
N GLU A 41 -19.09 -17.89 -2.25
CA GLU A 41 -19.85 -17.21 -1.18
C GLU A 41 -19.23 -17.46 0.20
N GLN A 42 -18.81 -18.69 0.51
CA GLN A 42 -18.14 -19.00 1.78
C GLN A 42 -16.81 -18.23 1.93
N ILE A 43 -16.04 -18.07 0.86
CA ILE A 43 -14.83 -17.24 0.86
C ILE A 43 -15.19 -15.77 1.10
N ARG A 44 -16.23 -15.27 0.43
CA ARG A 44 -16.70 -13.89 0.56
C ARG A 44 -17.20 -13.59 1.97
N GLU A 45 -17.96 -14.49 2.58
CA GLU A 45 -18.42 -14.39 3.97
C GLU A 45 -17.22 -14.35 4.93
N ALA A 46 -16.26 -15.27 4.79
CA ALA A 46 -15.06 -15.31 5.64
C ALA A 46 -14.19 -14.05 5.49
N LEU A 47 -14.06 -13.50 4.29
CA LEU A 47 -13.37 -12.23 4.04
C LEU A 47 -14.12 -11.07 4.71
N THR A 48 -15.45 -11.04 4.57
CA THR A 48 -16.29 -10.00 5.17
C THR A 48 -16.17 -10.00 6.70
N GLN A 49 -16.24 -11.18 7.32
CA GLN A 49 -16.07 -11.33 8.78
C GLN A 49 -14.69 -10.84 9.25
N ARG A 50 -13.63 -11.11 8.48
CA ARG A 50 -12.28 -10.64 8.81
C ARG A 50 -12.16 -9.11 8.73
N VAL A 51 -12.73 -8.50 7.70
CA VAL A 51 -12.74 -7.04 7.54
C VAL A 51 -13.57 -6.38 8.65
N GLN A 52 -14.73 -6.95 8.97
CA GLN A 52 -15.56 -6.49 10.09
C GLN A 52 -14.81 -6.59 11.43
N ALA A 53 -14.06 -7.67 11.65
CA ALA A 53 -13.25 -7.85 12.85
C ALA A 53 -12.07 -6.86 12.92
N SER A 54 -11.51 -6.44 11.79
CA SER A 54 -10.37 -5.50 11.76
C SER A 54 -10.74 -4.05 12.05
N LYS A 55 -12.03 -3.72 12.27
CA LYS A 55 -12.55 -2.35 12.44
C LYS A 55 -12.14 -1.38 11.32
N LEU A 56 -11.66 -1.92 10.20
CA LEU A 56 -11.19 -1.17 9.05
C LEU A 56 -12.34 -1.09 8.06
N SER A 57 -12.84 0.11 7.81
CA SER A 57 -13.85 0.33 6.79
C SER A 57 -13.20 0.56 5.42
N ALA A 58 -14.00 0.38 4.36
CA ALA A 58 -13.56 0.76 3.02
C ALA A 58 -13.25 2.27 2.93
N GLN A 59 -13.96 3.10 3.71
CA GLN A 59 -13.73 4.53 3.75
C GLN A 59 -12.35 4.87 4.32
N ASP A 60 -11.94 4.20 5.40
CA ASP A 60 -10.63 4.42 6.01
C ASP A 60 -9.48 4.16 5.02
N VAL A 61 -9.62 3.09 4.22
CA VAL A 61 -8.64 2.74 3.18
C VAL A 61 -8.61 3.79 2.06
N LEU A 62 -9.78 4.30 1.66
CA LEU A 62 -9.87 5.36 0.65
C LEU A 62 -9.25 6.67 1.15
N ASP A 63 -9.51 7.04 2.39
CA ASP A 63 -8.96 8.25 3.01
C ASP A 63 -7.43 8.18 3.10
N ASP A 64 -6.87 7.02 3.45
CA ASP A 64 -5.41 6.83 3.47
C ASP A 64 -4.79 6.84 2.07
N LEU A 65 -5.43 6.20 1.09
CA LEU A 65 -4.99 6.27 -0.30
C LEU A 65 -5.06 7.69 -0.85
N LEU A 66 -6.07 8.48 -0.46
CA LEU A 66 -6.18 9.90 -0.81
C LEU A 66 -5.07 10.71 -0.14
N ALA A 67 -4.78 10.49 1.15
CA ALA A 67 -3.69 11.16 1.83
C ALA A 67 -2.34 10.92 1.14
N VAL A 68 -2.06 9.68 0.72
CA VAL A 68 -0.85 9.35 -0.05
C VAL A 68 -0.90 9.95 -1.47
N GLY A 69 -1.99 9.71 -2.19
CA GLY A 69 -2.18 10.08 -3.59
C GLY A 69 -2.23 11.59 -3.83
N CYS A 70 -2.65 12.36 -2.82
CA CYS A 70 -2.72 13.81 -2.86
C CYS A 70 -1.64 14.49 -2.01
N SER A 71 -0.68 13.74 -1.46
CA SER A 71 0.40 14.28 -0.65
C SER A 71 1.25 15.32 -1.40
N ASP A 72 1.73 16.32 -0.65
CA ASP A 72 2.61 17.38 -1.11
C ASP A 72 3.85 17.47 -0.21
N ILE A 73 5.04 17.42 -0.81
CA ILE A 73 6.30 17.51 -0.10
C ILE A 73 6.48 18.88 0.58
N GLY A 74 5.86 19.93 0.03
CA GLY A 74 5.89 21.29 0.58
C GLY A 74 5.32 21.39 1.99
N ARG A 75 4.52 20.42 2.44
CA ARG A 75 3.98 20.39 3.81
C ARG A 75 5.00 19.96 4.87
N TYR A 76 6.11 19.35 4.46
CA TYR A 76 7.13 18.81 5.38
C TYR A 76 8.42 19.63 5.37
N VAL A 77 8.52 20.62 4.48
CA VAL A 77 9.76 21.35 4.25
C VAL A 77 9.52 22.85 4.21
N ASP A 78 10.43 23.58 4.83
CA ASP A 78 10.56 25.02 4.70
C ASP A 78 11.76 25.32 3.80
N ILE A 79 11.64 26.35 2.98
CA ILE A 79 12.74 26.85 2.14
C ILE A 79 13.23 28.14 2.77
N ASP A 80 14.49 28.17 3.19
CA ASP A 80 15.08 29.38 3.74
C ASP A 80 15.27 30.45 2.63
N PRO A 81 15.50 31.73 2.99
CA PRO A 81 15.72 32.79 2.00
C PRO A 81 16.95 32.59 1.10
N ARG A 82 17.81 31.61 1.39
CA ARG A 82 18.99 31.23 0.62
C ARG A 82 18.75 29.99 -0.27
N GLY A 83 17.55 29.42 -0.26
CA GLY A 83 17.17 28.25 -1.05
C GLY A 83 17.50 26.90 -0.40
N ASN A 84 17.90 26.85 0.87
CA ASN A 84 18.12 25.59 1.57
C ASN A 84 16.80 24.99 2.07
N ILE A 85 16.67 23.68 1.89
CA ILE A 85 15.49 22.92 2.33
C ILE A 85 15.72 22.48 3.78
N LEU A 86 14.84 22.90 4.67
CA LEU A 86 14.80 22.52 6.07
C LEU A 86 13.57 21.63 6.29
N ILE A 87 13.75 20.46 6.88
CA ILE A 87 12.62 19.60 7.24
C ILE A 87 11.98 20.14 8.51
N ASN A 88 10.70 20.50 8.43
CA ASN A 88 9.91 20.97 9.56
C ASN A 88 8.76 19.99 9.83
N LEU A 89 8.97 19.11 10.79
CA LEU A 89 7.93 18.17 11.25
C LEU A 89 7.00 18.75 12.32
N SER A 90 7.32 19.93 12.86
CA SER A 90 6.55 20.54 13.95
C SER A 90 5.25 21.21 13.47
N ALA A 91 5.21 21.63 12.20
CA ALA A 91 4.06 22.27 11.58
C ALA A 91 3.17 21.32 10.77
N VAL A 92 3.51 20.02 10.73
CA VAL A 92 2.81 19.01 9.91
C VAL A 92 1.47 18.65 10.55
N GLN A 93 0.40 18.62 9.76
CA GLN A 93 -0.91 18.19 10.24
C GLN A 93 -0.94 16.65 10.38
N GLU A 94 -1.75 16.14 11.31
CA GLU A 94 -1.82 14.70 11.59
C GLU A 94 -2.20 13.87 10.33
N GLY A 95 -3.05 14.42 9.46
CA GLY A 95 -3.44 13.77 8.21
C GLY A 95 -2.29 13.63 7.20
N ASP A 96 -1.31 14.54 7.20
CA ASP A 96 -0.18 14.49 6.28
C ASP A 96 0.74 13.32 6.63
N LEU A 97 0.95 13.04 7.92
CA LEU A 97 1.82 11.95 8.38
C LEU A 97 1.45 10.57 7.81
N ARG A 98 0.19 10.38 7.38
CA ARG A 98 -0.27 9.15 6.70
C ARG A 98 0.44 8.89 5.38
N ALA A 99 0.97 9.92 4.72
CA ALA A 99 1.73 9.78 3.49
C ALA A 99 3.20 9.39 3.71
N VAL A 100 3.67 9.39 4.96
CA VAL A 100 5.07 9.14 5.30
C VAL A 100 5.34 7.64 5.39
N GLN A 101 6.27 7.17 4.57
CA GLN A 101 6.75 5.79 4.57
C GLN A 101 7.83 5.56 5.63
N GLU A 102 8.74 6.52 5.81
CA GLU A 102 9.90 6.38 6.69
C GLU A 102 10.38 7.74 7.17
N ILE A 103 10.74 7.82 8.45
CA ILE A 103 11.49 8.93 9.04
C ILE A 103 12.77 8.37 9.64
N SER A 104 13.92 8.82 9.15
CA SER A 104 15.24 8.43 9.68
C SER A 104 15.96 9.66 10.22
N GLN A 105 16.43 9.58 11.46
CA GLN A 105 17.23 10.63 12.10
C GLN A 105 18.61 10.06 12.45
N ALA A 106 19.65 10.69 11.91
CA ALA A 106 21.03 10.39 12.25
C ALA A 106 21.66 11.58 12.95
N GLU A 107 22.31 11.34 14.08
CA GLU A 107 23.13 12.33 14.75
C GLU A 107 24.53 12.25 14.17
N ALA A 108 24.97 13.31 13.50
CA ALA A 108 26.33 13.42 13.00
C ALA A 108 27.20 14.07 14.08
N THR A 109 28.08 13.27 14.69
CA THR A 109 29.12 13.74 15.59
C THR A 109 30.37 14.03 14.77
N ASP A 110 30.67 15.31 14.55
CA ASP A 110 31.97 15.72 13.99
C ASP A 110 32.83 16.32 15.11
N LYS A 111 34.01 15.71 15.30
CA LYS A 111 35.12 16.06 16.20
C LYS A 111 34.88 17.23 17.17
N GLY A 112 34.04 17.00 18.18
CA GLY A 112 33.98 17.80 19.42
C GLY A 112 33.13 19.07 19.41
N THR A 113 32.74 19.66 18.27
CA THR A 113 31.98 20.94 18.31
C THR A 113 31.00 21.09 17.15
N ARG A 114 29.82 20.48 17.32
CA ARG A 114 28.47 20.77 16.75
C ARG A 114 27.80 19.50 16.24
N THR A 115 26.90 18.97 17.06
CA THR A 115 25.98 17.86 16.72
C THR A 115 24.98 18.34 15.67
N GLY A 116 25.14 17.89 14.43
CA GLY A 116 24.16 18.12 13.36
C GLY A 116 23.14 16.98 13.33
N LYS A 117 21.84 17.28 13.45
CA LYS A 117 20.78 16.27 13.23
C LYS A 117 20.45 16.20 11.75
N ARG A 118 20.65 15.05 11.12
CA ARG A 118 20.25 14.78 9.74
C ARG A 118 18.95 14.01 9.74
N THR A 119 17.86 14.66 9.33
CA THR A 119 16.56 14.02 9.15
C THR A 119 16.36 13.66 7.68
N ARG A 120 15.86 12.46 7.41
CA ARG A 120 15.40 12.01 6.09
C ARG A 120 13.94 11.60 6.21
N ILE A 121 13.12 12.10 5.30
CA ILE A 121 11.73 11.67 5.15
C ILE A 121 11.59 11.00 3.80
N LYS A 122 10.90 9.86 3.79
CA LYS A 122 10.48 9.18 2.58
C LYS A 122 8.97 9.10 2.57
N LEU A 123 8.34 9.52 1.48
CA LEU A 123 6.90 9.40 1.28
C LEU A 123 6.58 8.12 0.51
N TYR A 124 5.35 7.62 0.68
CA TYR A 124 4.83 6.52 -0.14
C TYR A 124 4.74 6.92 -1.63
N ASN A 125 4.65 5.91 -2.50
CA ASN A 125 4.53 6.14 -3.93
C ASN A 125 3.15 6.70 -4.28
N LYS A 126 3.12 7.99 -4.60
CA LYS A 126 1.93 8.74 -5.03
C LYS A 126 1.24 8.13 -6.26
N VAL A 127 2.01 7.68 -7.25
CA VAL A 127 1.46 7.15 -8.51
C VAL A 127 0.74 5.82 -8.29
N ASP A 128 1.29 4.95 -7.43
CA ASP A 128 0.67 3.67 -7.10
C ASP A 128 -0.64 3.85 -6.31
N ALA A 129 -0.68 4.80 -5.36
CA ALA A 129 -1.90 5.13 -4.63
C ALA A 129 -2.99 5.69 -5.57
N LEU A 130 -2.62 6.63 -6.45
CA LEU A 130 -3.54 7.18 -7.46
C LEU A 130 -4.02 6.12 -8.44
N GLY A 131 -3.18 5.17 -8.86
CA GLY A 131 -3.59 4.06 -9.73
C GLY A 131 -4.64 3.15 -9.09
N LYS A 132 -4.53 2.87 -7.79
CA LYS A 132 -5.53 2.12 -7.03
C LYS A 132 -6.85 2.89 -6.92
N LEU A 133 -6.79 4.19 -6.65
CA LEU A 133 -7.96 5.06 -6.63
C LEU A 133 -8.63 5.14 -8.00
N LEU A 134 -7.85 5.28 -9.08
CA LEU A 134 -8.35 5.28 -10.45
C LEU A 134 -9.12 3.99 -10.75
N THR A 135 -8.52 2.85 -10.44
CA THR A 135 -9.15 1.52 -10.64
C THR A 135 -10.48 1.42 -9.88
N TYR A 136 -10.54 1.92 -8.64
CA TYR A 136 -11.76 1.94 -7.85
C TYR A 136 -12.85 2.82 -8.51
N LEU A 137 -12.48 4.03 -8.94
CA LEU A 137 -13.41 4.95 -9.62
C LEU A 137 -13.91 4.42 -10.97
N GLU A 138 -13.06 3.71 -11.72
CA GLU A 138 -13.45 3.03 -12.97
C GLU A 138 -14.45 1.90 -12.70
N GLN A 139 -14.20 1.06 -11.69
CA GLN A 139 -15.11 -0.02 -11.30
C GLN A 139 -16.45 0.51 -10.79
N ALA A 140 -16.44 1.66 -10.12
CA ALA A 140 -17.64 2.38 -9.70
C ALA A 140 -18.37 3.08 -10.86
N GLY A 141 -17.76 3.16 -12.05
CA GLY A 141 -18.35 3.80 -13.23
C GLY A 141 -18.35 5.34 -13.18
N LEU A 142 -17.45 5.95 -12.39
CA LEU A 142 -17.43 7.39 -12.14
C LEU A 142 -16.55 8.20 -13.11
N LEU A 143 -15.63 7.55 -13.84
CA LEU A 143 -14.66 8.24 -14.71
C LEU A 143 -15.07 8.29 -16.18
N TYR A 144 -15.74 7.25 -16.64
CA TYR A 144 -16.31 7.19 -17.99
C TYR A 144 -17.79 6.85 -17.83
N PRO A 145 -18.72 7.80 -18.03
CA PRO A 145 -20.13 7.45 -18.11
C PRO A 145 -20.27 6.42 -19.22
N LYS A 146 -20.88 5.27 -18.92
CA LYS A 146 -21.28 4.35 -19.98
C LYS A 146 -22.23 5.13 -20.88
N GLU A 147 -21.86 5.31 -22.14
CA GLU A 147 -22.80 5.82 -23.14
C GLU A 147 -24.05 4.93 -23.06
N THR A 148 -25.17 5.55 -22.69
CA THR A 148 -26.50 4.93 -22.61
C THR A 148 -27.00 4.56 -24.00
#